data_AF-A0A7C4PK67-F1
#
_entry.id   AF-A0A7C4PK67-F1
#
_cell.length_a   1.000
_cell.length_b   1.000
_cell.length_c   1.000
_cell.angle_alpha   90.00
_cell.angle_beta   90.00
_cell.angle_gamma   90.00
#
_symmetry.space_group_name_H-M   'P 1'
#
loop_
_entity.id
_entity.type
_entity.pdbx_description
1 polymer ?
#
loop_
_entity_poly.entity_id
_entity_poly.type
_entity_poly.pdbx_seq_one_letter_code
_entity_poly.pdbx_strand_id
1 'polypeptide(L)'
;EDILPAALVGIPTFWLDETDATLPNLVVPGSAKGDLSRAEEWFTRVSQHHDPCPLTPEAILANLTSTPAVFDGMKRSLLPEECNRKPEPGEWCFTEIICHLRDADREVNLPRLSQILTQENAFVPAVNADEWSATRNYCDEDLGLALHGFATARIELVHHLKTLSDREWNRQVRHAIFGPTSLLELMRFITTHDRSHIQQAVRTLASIRSANI
;
A
#
# COMPACT_ATOMS: atom_id res chain seq x y z
N GLU A 1 18.19 15.04 0.15
CA GLU A 1 18.03 14.46 -1.19
C GLU A 1 16.86 13.48 -1.17
N ASP A 2 15.83 13.76 -1.95
CA ASP A 2 14.60 12.96 -2.15
C ASP A 2 14.68 12.01 -3.36
N ILE A 3 15.72 12.20 -4.18
CA ILE A 3 15.91 11.51 -5.46
C ILE A 3 16.36 10.05 -5.29
N LEU A 4 17.39 9.80 -4.49
CA LEU A 4 17.93 8.45 -4.30
C LEU A 4 16.88 7.47 -3.70
N PRO A 5 16.11 7.85 -2.65
CA PRO A 5 15.04 7.01 -2.15
C PRO A 5 13.98 6.66 -3.19
N ALA A 6 13.56 7.62 -4.02
CA ALA A 6 12.60 7.39 -5.10
C ALA A 6 13.16 6.43 -6.17
N ALA A 7 14.43 6.61 -6.54
CA ALA A 7 15.09 5.74 -7.51
C ALA A 7 15.19 4.28 -7.02
N LEU A 8 15.48 4.07 -5.73
CA LEU A 8 15.56 2.73 -5.13
C LEU A 8 14.25 1.96 -5.16
N VAL A 9 13.11 2.66 -5.16
CA VAL A 9 11.77 2.05 -5.22
C VAL A 9 11.18 2.07 -6.63
N GLY A 10 11.98 2.40 -7.64
CA GLY A 10 11.58 2.40 -9.04
C GLY A 10 10.65 3.55 -9.43
N ILE A 11 10.62 4.64 -8.66
CA ILE A 11 9.87 5.85 -9.00
C ILE A 11 10.75 6.74 -9.89
N PRO A 12 10.31 7.07 -11.12
CA PRO A 12 11.02 8.01 -11.97
C PRO A 12 11.10 9.40 -11.32
N THR A 13 12.25 10.04 -11.40
CA THR A 13 12.48 11.38 -10.84
C THR A 13 12.85 12.39 -11.91
N PHE A 14 12.56 13.66 -11.64
CA PHE A 14 12.98 14.79 -12.47
C PHE A 14 13.99 15.63 -11.71
N TRP A 15 15.20 15.78 -12.27
CA TRP A 15 16.23 16.63 -11.70
C TRP A 15 16.09 18.05 -12.24
N LEU A 16 15.77 18.99 -11.35
CA LEU A 16 15.92 20.41 -11.66
C LEU A 16 17.41 20.74 -11.66
N ASP A 17 17.94 21.00 -12.84
CA ASP A 17 19.35 21.27 -13.05
C ASP A 17 19.48 22.48 -13.98
N GLU A 18 19.86 23.62 -13.41
CA GLU A 18 20.25 24.83 -14.16
C GLU A 18 21.74 24.79 -14.57
N THR A 19 22.46 23.75 -14.14
CA THR A 19 23.86 23.49 -14.47
C THR A 19 23.98 22.22 -15.31
N ASP A 20 25.18 21.89 -15.81
CA ASP A 20 25.38 20.71 -16.65
C ASP A 20 25.70 19.45 -15.82
N ALA A 21 25.07 19.29 -14.66
CA ALA A 21 25.41 18.22 -13.72
C ALA A 21 25.04 16.83 -14.28
N THR A 22 25.89 15.85 -14.04
CA THR A 22 25.62 14.47 -14.48
C THR A 22 24.57 13.82 -13.59
N LEU A 23 23.60 13.13 -14.20
CA LEU A 23 22.62 12.33 -13.46
C LEU A 23 23.36 11.25 -12.64
N PRO A 24 22.90 10.94 -11.40
CA PRO A 24 23.39 9.79 -10.67
C PRO A 24 23.25 8.51 -11.50
N ASN A 25 24.19 7.57 -11.35
CA ASN A 25 24.17 6.30 -12.12
C ASN A 25 22.89 5.47 -11.91
N LEU A 26 22.13 5.72 -10.85
CA LEU A 26 20.86 5.07 -10.54
C LEU A 26 19.68 5.81 -11.21
N VAL A 27 19.61 5.79 -12.54
CA VAL A 27 18.50 6.40 -13.28
C VAL A 27 17.41 5.35 -13.50
N VAL A 28 16.25 5.53 -12.84
CA VAL A 28 15.05 4.72 -13.12
C VAL A 28 14.53 5.06 -14.52
N PRO A 29 14.15 4.07 -15.36
CA PRO A 29 13.55 4.32 -16.66
C PRO A 29 12.40 5.32 -16.60
N GLY A 30 12.41 6.32 -17.48
CA GLY A 30 11.44 7.40 -17.49
C GLY A 30 11.84 8.63 -16.67
N SER A 31 12.93 8.56 -15.89
CA SER A 31 13.53 9.73 -15.24
C SER A 31 14.08 10.74 -16.26
N ALA A 32 14.13 12.02 -15.90
CA ALA A 32 14.65 13.08 -16.78
C ALA A 32 15.32 14.22 -15.98
N LYS A 33 15.95 15.16 -16.69
CA LYS A 33 16.50 16.39 -16.11
C LYS A 33 16.22 17.60 -16.98
N GLY A 34 16.23 18.79 -16.38
CA GLY A 34 16.13 20.07 -17.09
C GLY A 34 15.58 21.18 -16.22
N ASP A 35 15.11 22.24 -16.87
CA ASP A 35 14.40 23.33 -16.20
C ASP A 35 12.92 22.98 -15.91
N LEU A 36 12.23 23.90 -15.26
CA LEU A 36 10.80 23.80 -14.92
C LEU A 36 9.89 23.62 -16.15
N SER A 37 10.23 24.19 -17.31
CA SER A 37 9.42 24.04 -18.52
C SER A 37 9.41 22.60 -19.03
N ARG A 38 10.58 21.93 -18.95
CA ARG A 38 10.73 20.52 -19.30
C ARG A 38 10.12 19.58 -18.26
N ALA A 39 10.06 20.01 -17.01
CA ALA A 39 9.41 19.26 -15.94
C ALA A 39 7.90 19.09 -16.21
N GLU A 40 7.23 20.14 -16.69
CA GLU A 40 5.80 20.12 -17.03
C GLU A 40 5.47 19.07 -18.10
N GLU A 41 6.23 19.06 -19.19
CA GLU A 41 6.11 18.04 -20.24
C GLU A 41 6.39 16.63 -19.70
N TRP A 42 7.35 16.51 -18.79
CA TRP A 42 7.70 15.24 -18.17
C TRP A 42 6.57 14.67 -17.29
N PHE A 43 5.92 15.49 -16.46
CA PHE A 43 4.79 15.06 -15.62
C PHE A 43 3.66 14.44 -16.45
N THR A 44 3.37 15.03 -17.61
CA THR A 44 2.33 14.54 -18.53
C THR A 44 2.68 13.16 -19.12
N ARG A 45 3.96 12.91 -19.41
CA ARG A 45 4.42 11.65 -19.99
C ARG A 45 4.57 10.53 -18.95
N VAL A 46 5.13 10.83 -17.78
CA VAL A 46 5.44 9.83 -16.74
C VAL A 46 4.16 9.25 -16.13
N SER A 47 3.11 10.07 -16.01
CA SER A 47 1.80 9.65 -15.49
C SER A 47 1.10 8.59 -16.34
N GLN A 48 1.49 8.42 -17.61
CA GLN A 48 0.90 7.45 -18.52
C GLN A 48 1.54 6.05 -18.47
N HIS A 49 2.75 5.90 -17.88
CA HIS A 49 3.58 4.68 -18.07
C HIS A 49 4.19 4.11 -16.78
N HIS A 50 3.92 4.69 -15.60
CA HIS A 50 4.53 4.24 -14.35
C HIS A 50 3.72 3.11 -13.69
N ASP A 51 4.35 1.95 -13.46
CA ASP A 51 3.80 0.93 -12.55
C ASP A 51 3.92 1.47 -11.11
N PRO A 52 2.81 1.77 -10.42
CA PRO A 52 2.84 2.32 -9.06
C PRO A 52 3.33 1.31 -8.02
N CYS A 53 3.45 0.02 -8.39
CA CYS A 53 4.00 -1.00 -7.52
C CYS A 53 4.96 -1.92 -8.29
N PRO A 54 6.20 -1.46 -8.54
CA PRO A 54 7.25 -2.30 -9.09
C PRO A 54 7.41 -3.59 -8.29
N LEU A 55 7.67 -4.71 -8.97
CA LEU A 55 7.85 -6.02 -8.35
C LEU A 55 9.28 -6.18 -7.83
N THR A 56 9.65 -5.37 -6.83
CA THR A 56 10.93 -5.49 -6.11
C THR A 56 10.70 -5.47 -4.59
N PRO A 57 11.56 -6.13 -3.79
CA PRO A 57 11.49 -6.06 -2.33
C PRO A 57 11.47 -4.62 -1.80
N GLU A 58 12.29 -3.74 -2.36
CA GLU A 58 12.42 -2.35 -1.93
C GLU A 58 11.12 -1.57 -2.14
N ALA A 59 10.52 -1.70 -3.33
CA ALA A 59 9.27 -1.04 -3.66
C ALA A 59 8.11 -1.57 -2.82
N ILE A 60 8.05 -2.89 -2.59
CA ILE A 60 7.05 -3.51 -1.72
C ILE A 60 7.19 -2.99 -0.29
N LEU A 61 8.39 -3.04 0.28
CA LEU A 61 8.64 -2.57 1.64
C LEU A 61 8.28 -1.09 1.80
N ALA A 62 8.60 -0.25 0.81
CA ALA A 62 8.25 1.17 0.83
C ALA A 62 6.72 1.40 0.81
N ASN A 63 5.99 0.71 -0.08
CA ASN A 63 4.53 0.80 -0.16
C ASN A 63 3.85 0.28 1.13
N LEU A 64 4.30 -0.87 1.64
CA LEU A 64 3.76 -1.44 2.86
C LEU A 64 3.99 -0.51 4.06
N THR A 65 5.18 0.11 4.14
CA THR A 65 5.54 1.04 5.23
C THR A 65 4.76 2.36 5.16
N SER A 66 4.52 2.89 3.96
CA SER A 66 3.87 4.19 3.79
C SER A 66 2.35 4.13 4.01
N THR A 67 1.72 2.98 3.81
CA THR A 67 0.25 2.84 3.85
C THR A 67 -0.37 3.30 5.18
N PRO A 68 0.07 2.87 6.38
CA PRO A 68 -0.47 3.39 7.63
C PRO A 68 -0.27 4.91 7.80
N ALA A 69 0.84 5.46 7.31
CA ALA A 69 1.12 6.89 7.38
C ALA A 69 0.18 7.72 6.49
N VAL A 70 -0.23 7.18 5.33
CA VAL A 70 -1.25 7.79 4.47
C VAL A 70 -2.56 7.93 5.24
N PHE A 71 -3.01 6.86 5.91
CA PHE A 71 -4.25 6.90 6.68
C PHE A 71 -4.16 7.79 7.93
N ASP A 72 -3.02 7.84 8.61
CA ASP A 72 -2.78 8.81 9.69
C ASP A 72 -2.87 10.25 9.19
N GLY A 73 -2.30 10.53 8.00
CA GLY A 73 -2.42 11.82 7.33
C GLY A 73 -3.88 12.19 7.04
N MET A 74 -4.67 11.26 6.49
CA MET A 74 -6.09 11.47 6.23
C MET A 74 -6.86 11.74 7.53
N LYS A 75 -6.64 10.92 8.57
CA LYS A 75 -7.27 11.03 9.89
C LYS A 75 -7.14 12.41 10.52
N ARG A 76 -5.98 13.08 10.36
CA ARG A 76 -5.74 14.42 10.91
C ARG A 76 -6.70 15.50 10.39
N SER A 77 -7.31 15.26 9.23
CA SER A 77 -8.29 16.16 8.60
C SER A 77 -9.74 15.77 8.86
N LEU A 78 -10.00 14.72 9.65
CA LEU A 78 -11.34 14.21 9.91
C LEU A 78 -11.96 14.84 11.16
N LEU A 79 -13.24 15.16 11.07
CA LEU A 79 -14.07 15.42 12.23
C LEU A 79 -14.49 14.09 12.88
N PRO A 80 -14.70 14.02 14.21
CA PRO A 80 -15.10 12.78 14.88
C PRO A 80 -16.32 12.10 14.24
N GLU A 81 -17.32 12.86 13.83
CA GLU A 81 -18.55 12.38 13.19
C GLU A 81 -18.35 11.82 11.76
N GLU A 82 -17.21 12.12 11.11
CA GLU A 82 -16.90 11.61 9.77
C GLU A 82 -16.34 10.18 9.81
N CYS A 83 -15.67 9.80 10.90
CA CYS A 83 -14.89 8.56 11.00
C CYS A 83 -15.74 7.30 10.76
N ASN A 84 -16.94 7.28 11.34
CA ASN A 84 -17.83 6.11 11.38
C ASN A 84 -19.06 6.30 10.47
N ARG A 85 -19.07 7.36 9.65
CA ARG A 85 -20.18 7.65 8.75
C ARG A 85 -20.02 6.92 7.42
N LYS A 86 -21.04 6.15 7.06
CA LYS A 86 -21.10 5.48 5.75
C LYS A 86 -21.52 6.47 4.66
N PRO A 87 -20.97 6.36 3.44
CA PRO A 87 -21.40 7.19 2.33
C PRO A 87 -22.77 6.76 1.81
N GLU A 88 -23.05 5.46 1.77
CA GLU A 88 -24.32 4.85 1.38
C GLU A 88 -24.58 3.56 2.17
N PRO A 89 -25.83 3.06 2.23
CA PRO A 89 -26.12 1.74 2.80
C PRO A 89 -25.32 0.64 2.09
N GLY A 90 -24.62 -0.19 2.87
CA GLY A 90 -23.82 -1.30 2.35
C GLY A 90 -22.37 -0.93 2.00
N GLU A 91 -22.04 0.36 1.91
CA GLU A 91 -20.66 0.83 1.74
C GLU A 91 -19.92 0.90 3.09
N TRP A 92 -18.59 0.95 3.02
CA TRP A 92 -17.73 1.07 4.19
C TRP A 92 -17.52 2.53 4.57
N CYS A 93 -17.58 2.83 5.87
CA CYS A 93 -17.06 4.06 6.44
C CYS A 93 -15.53 4.03 6.50
N PHE A 94 -14.91 5.17 6.83
CA PHE A 94 -13.45 5.27 6.93
C PHE A 94 -12.89 4.29 7.96
N THR A 95 -13.53 4.15 9.12
CA THR A 95 -13.11 3.22 10.19
C THR A 95 -13.17 1.75 9.76
N GLU A 96 -14.19 1.36 8.98
CA GLU A 96 -14.31 0.00 8.44
C GLU A 96 -13.13 -0.36 7.52
N ILE A 97 -12.68 0.58 6.69
CA ILE A 97 -11.51 0.39 5.81
C ILE A 97 -10.24 0.13 6.64
N ILE A 98 -10.03 0.89 7.73
CA ILE A 98 -8.84 0.72 8.58
C ILE A 98 -8.88 -0.62 9.34
N CYS A 99 -10.04 -0.98 9.89
CA CYS A 99 -10.22 -2.26 10.59
C CYS A 99 -9.99 -3.45 9.66
N HIS A 100 -10.45 -3.35 8.41
CA HIS A 100 -10.19 -4.35 7.38
C HIS A 100 -8.71 -4.56 7.12
N LEU A 101 -7.95 -3.48 6.90
CA LEU A 101 -6.50 -3.55 6.68
C LEU A 101 -5.76 -4.10 7.89
N ARG A 102 -6.16 -3.68 9.11
CA ARG A 102 -5.63 -4.20 10.37
C ARG A 102 -5.76 -5.73 10.45
N ASP A 103 -6.97 -6.24 10.22
CA ASP A 103 -7.24 -7.66 10.42
C ASP A 103 -6.76 -8.50 9.23
N ALA A 104 -6.69 -7.93 8.02
CA ALA A 104 -5.99 -8.54 6.89
C ALA A 104 -4.51 -8.78 7.22
N ASP A 105 -3.81 -7.81 7.84
CA ASP A 105 -2.42 -8.04 8.24
C ASP A 105 -2.28 -9.08 9.34
N ARG A 106 -3.09 -8.97 10.40
CA ARG A 106 -3.00 -9.81 11.61
C ARG A 106 -3.41 -11.25 11.36
N GLU A 107 -4.49 -11.46 10.64
CA GLU A 107 -5.15 -12.77 10.54
C GLU A 107 -4.91 -13.44 9.19
N VAL A 108 -4.40 -12.70 8.21
CA VAL A 108 -4.15 -13.24 6.86
C VAL A 108 -2.67 -13.14 6.50
N ASN A 109 -2.10 -11.94 6.45
CA ASN A 109 -0.77 -11.74 5.87
C ASN A 109 0.36 -12.28 6.75
N LEU A 110 0.36 -11.96 8.06
CA LEU A 110 1.35 -12.46 9.01
C LEU A 110 1.34 -13.99 9.13
N PRO A 111 0.18 -14.66 9.33
CA PRO A 111 0.12 -16.12 9.34
C PRO A 111 0.58 -16.75 8.02
N ARG A 112 0.18 -16.18 6.86
CA ARG A 112 0.64 -16.67 5.55
C ARG A 112 2.14 -16.54 5.39
N LEU A 113 2.74 -15.42 5.80
CA LEU A 113 4.19 -15.24 5.74
C LEU A 113 4.90 -16.32 6.55
N SER A 114 4.47 -16.54 7.81
CA SER A 114 5.01 -17.60 8.66
C SER A 114 4.90 -18.99 8.00
N GLN A 115 3.74 -19.30 7.42
CA GLN A 115 3.51 -20.55 6.72
C GLN A 115 4.44 -20.73 5.50
N ILE A 116 4.59 -19.68 4.69
CA ILE A 116 5.43 -19.71 3.47
C ILE A 116 6.90 -19.90 3.82
N LEU A 117 7.38 -19.29 4.90
CA LEU A 117 8.77 -19.40 5.33
C LEU A 117 9.09 -20.78 5.93
N THR A 118 8.11 -21.42 6.57
CA THR A 118 8.31 -22.72 7.25
C THR A 118 7.99 -23.93 6.37
N GLN A 119 7.15 -23.78 5.34
CA GLN A 119 6.73 -24.87 4.46
C GLN A 119 7.27 -24.69 3.05
N GLU A 120 7.79 -25.77 2.46
CA GLU A 120 8.12 -25.78 1.04
C GLU A 120 6.85 -25.83 0.19
N ASN A 121 6.75 -24.96 -0.82
CA ASN A 121 5.61 -24.88 -1.73
C ASN A 121 4.24 -24.78 -1.01
N ALA A 122 4.20 -23.90 0.00
CA ALA A 122 3.05 -23.71 0.88
C ALA A 122 1.76 -23.46 0.09
N PHE A 123 0.67 -24.10 0.50
CA PHE A 123 -0.66 -23.79 -0.01
C PHE A 123 -1.33 -22.73 0.85
N VAL A 124 -1.73 -21.61 0.25
CA VAL A 124 -2.41 -20.52 0.94
C VAL A 124 -3.87 -20.43 0.46
N PRO A 125 -4.86 -20.58 1.36
CA PRO A 125 -6.27 -20.53 1.00
C PRO A 125 -6.73 -19.11 0.72
N ALA A 126 -7.81 -18.97 -0.06
CA ALA A 126 -8.54 -17.71 -0.18
C ALA A 126 -9.22 -17.37 1.15
N VAL A 127 -9.28 -16.08 1.48
CA VAL A 127 -10.01 -15.57 2.65
C VAL A 127 -10.91 -14.44 2.17
N ASN A 128 -12.20 -14.54 2.50
CA ASN A 128 -13.14 -13.45 2.24
C ASN A 128 -13.19 -12.50 3.44
N ALA A 129 -12.16 -11.65 3.56
CA ALA A 129 -12.03 -10.73 4.68
C ALA A 129 -13.05 -9.56 4.61
N ASP A 130 -13.62 -9.29 3.43
CA ASP A 130 -14.57 -8.18 3.24
C ASP A 130 -15.85 -8.37 4.09
N GLU A 131 -16.27 -9.62 4.31
CA GLU A 131 -17.41 -9.95 5.17
C GLU A 131 -17.15 -9.64 6.66
N TRP A 132 -15.89 -9.51 7.08
CA TRP A 132 -15.54 -9.20 8.46
C TRP A 132 -15.99 -7.81 8.88
N SER A 133 -16.05 -6.87 7.94
CA SER A 133 -16.54 -5.51 8.20
C SER A 133 -17.93 -5.50 8.84
N ALA A 134 -18.88 -6.22 8.22
CA ALA A 134 -20.23 -6.35 8.74
C ALA A 134 -20.31 -7.30 9.94
N THR A 135 -19.65 -8.46 9.89
CA THR A 135 -19.80 -9.49 10.93
C THR A 135 -19.11 -9.15 12.25
N ARG A 136 -18.17 -8.21 12.25
CA ARG A 136 -17.43 -7.74 13.44
C ARG A 136 -17.80 -6.32 13.86
N ASN A 137 -18.78 -5.69 13.19
CA ASN A 137 -19.23 -4.33 13.46
C ASN A 137 -18.09 -3.30 13.46
N TYR A 138 -17.20 -3.35 12.45
CA TYR A 138 -16.06 -2.44 12.36
C TYR A 138 -16.48 -0.96 12.34
N CYS A 139 -17.69 -0.66 11.87
CA CYS A 139 -18.24 0.69 11.86
C CYS A 139 -18.40 1.30 13.25
N ASP A 140 -18.46 0.50 14.31
CA ASP A 140 -18.62 0.98 15.69
C ASP A 140 -17.28 1.04 16.47
N GLU A 141 -16.18 0.65 15.82
CA GLU A 141 -14.85 0.69 16.45
C GLU A 141 -14.30 2.12 16.59
N ASP A 142 -13.35 2.29 17.51
CA ASP A 142 -12.57 3.53 17.63
C ASP A 142 -11.50 3.59 16.53
N LEU A 143 -11.57 4.62 15.69
CA LEU A 143 -10.64 4.83 14.59
C LEU A 143 -9.18 4.91 15.05
N GLY A 144 -8.91 5.53 16.20
CA GLY A 144 -7.56 5.68 16.74
C GLY A 144 -6.93 4.34 17.10
N LEU A 145 -7.69 3.49 17.79
CA LEU A 145 -7.29 2.13 18.16
C LEU A 145 -7.15 1.24 16.91
N ALA A 146 -8.08 1.33 15.96
CA ALA A 146 -8.01 0.59 14.71
C ALA A 146 -6.73 0.94 13.92
N LEU A 147 -6.43 2.23 13.77
CA LEU A 147 -5.24 2.69 13.06
C LEU A 147 -3.94 2.31 13.78
N HIS A 148 -3.92 2.39 15.12
CA HIS A 148 -2.78 1.93 15.91
C HIS A 148 -2.54 0.42 15.74
N GLY A 149 -3.62 -0.37 15.76
CA GLY A 149 -3.55 -1.81 15.51
C GLY A 149 -3.05 -2.12 14.11
N PHE A 150 -3.52 -1.40 13.09
CA PHE A 150 -3.05 -1.56 11.71
C PHE A 150 -1.56 -1.24 11.60
N ALA A 151 -1.12 -0.08 12.11
CA ALA A 151 0.28 0.32 12.08
C ALA A 151 1.18 -0.69 12.79
N THR A 152 0.74 -1.24 13.92
CA THR A 152 1.48 -2.26 14.68
C THR A 152 1.66 -3.54 13.87
N ALA A 153 0.57 -4.09 13.32
CA ALA A 153 0.62 -5.30 12.50
C ALA A 153 1.46 -5.10 11.23
N ARG A 154 1.36 -3.92 10.61
CA ARG A 154 2.14 -3.59 9.42
C ARG A 154 3.63 -3.44 9.71
N ILE A 155 4.00 -2.84 10.84
CA ILE A 155 5.40 -2.75 11.28
C ILE A 155 5.98 -4.13 11.51
N GLU A 156 5.23 -5.04 12.14
CA GLU A 156 5.63 -6.44 12.34
C GLU A 156 5.87 -7.14 10.99
N LEU A 157 4.91 -7.04 10.07
CA LEU A 157 5.01 -7.63 8.73
C LEU A 157 6.26 -7.11 8.00
N VAL A 158 6.45 -5.79 7.97
CA VAL A 158 7.61 -5.15 7.35
C VAL A 158 8.92 -5.56 8.02
N HIS A 159 8.93 -5.71 9.35
CA HIS A 159 10.11 -6.16 10.08
C HIS A 159 10.54 -7.56 9.64
N HIS A 160 9.60 -8.50 9.52
CA HIS A 160 9.91 -9.84 9.00
C HIS A 160 10.41 -9.80 7.55
N LEU A 161 9.72 -9.07 6.67
CA LEU A 161 10.09 -8.99 5.26
C LEU A 161 11.49 -8.40 5.02
N LYS A 162 11.92 -7.44 5.86
CA LYS A 162 13.26 -6.83 5.79
C LYS A 162 14.41 -7.80 6.09
N THR A 163 14.12 -8.92 6.77
CA THR A 163 15.14 -9.91 7.12
C THR A 163 15.32 -10.99 6.05
N LEU A 164 14.45 -11.02 5.04
CA LEU A 164 14.44 -12.07 4.04
C LEU A 164 15.57 -11.88 3.02
N SER A 165 16.19 -13.00 2.66
CA SER A 165 17.09 -13.11 1.51
C SER A 165 16.32 -13.10 0.17
N ASP A 166 17.02 -12.85 -0.93
CA ASP A 166 16.45 -12.93 -2.28
C ASP A 166 15.82 -14.31 -2.55
N ARG A 167 16.42 -15.38 -2.03
CA ARG A 167 15.87 -16.74 -2.15
C ARG A 167 14.54 -16.87 -1.43
N GLU A 168 14.39 -16.24 -0.26
CA GLU A 168 13.16 -16.28 0.53
C GLU A 168 12.04 -15.47 -0.12
N TRP A 169 12.36 -14.29 -0.67
CA TRP A 169 11.43 -13.50 -1.48
C TRP A 169 10.89 -14.28 -2.70
N ASN A 170 11.72 -15.16 -3.27
CA ASN A 170 11.35 -15.96 -4.45
C ASN A 170 10.81 -17.36 -4.11
N ARG A 171 10.48 -17.65 -2.84
CA ARG A 171 9.88 -18.94 -2.45
C ARG A 171 8.55 -19.14 -3.19
N GLN A 172 8.37 -20.37 -3.69
CA GLN A 172 7.17 -20.77 -4.41
C GLN A 172 6.00 -20.98 -3.46
N VAL A 173 4.82 -20.57 -3.91
CA VAL A 173 3.55 -20.60 -3.17
C VAL A 173 2.46 -21.10 -4.11
N ARG A 174 1.50 -21.86 -3.58
CA ARG A 174 0.26 -22.22 -4.29
C ARG A 174 -0.90 -21.46 -3.69
N HIS A 175 -1.37 -20.43 -4.38
CA HIS A 175 -2.52 -19.64 -3.95
C HIS A 175 -3.82 -20.24 -4.49
N ALA A 176 -4.86 -20.34 -3.66
CA ALA A 176 -6.14 -20.93 -4.07
C ALA A 176 -6.81 -20.21 -5.26
N ILE A 177 -6.58 -18.90 -5.43
CA ILE A 177 -7.13 -18.09 -6.54
C ILE A 177 -6.13 -17.92 -7.68
N PHE A 178 -4.87 -17.62 -7.37
CA PHE A 178 -3.87 -17.21 -8.38
C PHE A 178 -3.04 -18.38 -8.91
N GLY A 179 -3.18 -19.57 -8.33
CA GLY A 179 -2.38 -20.74 -8.69
C GLY A 179 -0.93 -20.62 -8.21
N PRO A 180 0.04 -21.20 -8.93
CA PRO A 180 1.46 -21.07 -8.62
C PRO A 180 1.92 -19.61 -8.68
N THR A 181 2.60 -19.15 -7.64
CA THR A 181 3.13 -17.79 -7.49
C THR A 181 4.35 -17.79 -6.56
N SER A 182 4.88 -16.61 -6.23
CA SER A 182 5.97 -16.41 -5.27
C SER A 182 5.55 -15.56 -4.07
N LEU A 183 6.36 -15.55 -3.01
CA LEU A 183 6.17 -14.62 -1.90
C LEU A 183 6.20 -13.16 -2.38
N LEU A 184 7.13 -12.81 -3.29
CA LEU A 184 7.25 -11.49 -3.87
C LEU A 184 5.97 -11.03 -4.58
N GLU A 185 5.39 -11.88 -5.42
CA GLU A 185 4.12 -11.60 -6.09
C GLU A 185 2.96 -11.50 -5.11
N LEU A 186 2.91 -12.37 -4.10
CA LEU A 186 1.89 -12.31 -3.06
C LEU A 186 1.94 -10.97 -2.29
N MET A 187 3.12 -10.47 -1.98
CA MET A 187 3.28 -9.16 -1.33
C MET A 187 2.89 -8.01 -2.27
N ARG A 188 3.08 -8.13 -3.60
CA ARG A 188 2.56 -7.17 -4.58
C ARG A 188 1.03 -7.14 -4.62
N PHE A 189 0.36 -8.28 -4.37
CA PHE A 189 -1.10 -8.27 -4.24
C PHE A 189 -1.55 -7.48 -3.01
N ILE A 190 -0.81 -7.56 -1.89
CA ILE A 190 -1.10 -6.77 -0.68
C ILE A 190 -0.93 -5.27 -0.94
N THR A 191 0.16 -4.84 -1.58
CA THR A 191 0.35 -3.41 -1.89
C THR A 191 -0.69 -2.88 -2.88
N THR A 192 -1.14 -3.71 -3.83
CA THR A 192 -2.25 -3.37 -4.74
C THR A 192 -3.57 -3.24 -3.99
N HIS A 193 -3.81 -4.12 -3.01
CA HIS A 193 -4.97 -4.11 -2.11
C HIS A 193 -4.97 -2.88 -1.19
N ASP A 194 -3.84 -2.52 -0.59
CA ASP A 194 -3.70 -1.29 0.19
C ASP A 194 -4.07 -0.06 -0.66
N ARG A 195 -3.57 0.01 -1.90
CA ARG A 195 -3.85 1.12 -2.82
C ARG A 195 -5.33 1.22 -3.17
N SER A 196 -6.02 0.10 -3.37
CA SER A 196 -7.47 0.13 -3.66
C SER A 196 -8.26 0.68 -2.45
N HIS A 197 -7.84 0.33 -1.22
CA HIS A 197 -8.46 0.85 0.00
C HIS A 197 -8.12 2.31 0.30
N ILE A 198 -6.91 2.79 -0.04
CA ILE A 198 -6.59 4.23 -0.01
C ILE A 198 -7.54 4.98 -0.94
N GLN A 199 -7.75 4.48 -2.16
CA GLN A 199 -8.69 5.11 -3.11
C GLN A 199 -10.14 5.04 -2.62
N GLN A 200 -10.54 3.92 -2.00
CA GLN A 200 -11.86 3.78 -1.39
C GLN A 200 -12.06 4.80 -0.28
N ALA A 201 -11.07 5.02 0.58
CA ALA A 201 -11.13 5.99 1.66
C ALA A 201 -11.27 7.42 1.12
N VAL A 202 -10.51 7.79 0.08
CA VAL A 202 -10.66 9.09 -0.58
C VAL A 202 -12.08 9.29 -1.11
N ARG A 203 -12.64 8.30 -1.81
CA ARG A 203 -14.02 8.37 -2.34
C ARG A 203 -15.06 8.46 -1.22
N THR A 204 -14.87 7.68 -0.16
CA THR A 204 -15.75 7.66 1.02
C THR A 204 -15.82 9.04 1.66
N LEU A 205 -14.65 9.64 1.94
CA LEU A 205 -14.55 10.96 2.55
C LEU A 205 -15.10 12.07 1.65
N ALA A 206 -14.86 12.00 0.34
CA ALA A 206 -15.43 12.94 -0.61
C ALA A 206 -16.97 12.86 -0.63
N SER A 207 -17.53 11.65 -0.70
CA SER A 207 -18.98 11.42 -0.73
C SER A 207 -19.69 11.96 0.51
N ILE A 208 -19.18 11.67 1.71
CA ILE A 208 -19.80 12.18 2.95
C ILE A 208 -19.71 13.70 3.06
N ARG A 209 -18.65 14.33 2.53
CA ARG A 209 -18.50 15.78 2.57
C ARG A 209 -19.39 16.48 1.55
N SER A 210 -19.56 15.89 0.36
CA SER A 210 -20.49 16.41 -0.65
C SER A 210 -21.95 16.30 -0.23
N ALA A 211 -22.31 15.27 0.55
CA ALA A 211 -23.66 15.14 1.11
C ALA A 211 -23.96 16.12 2.28
N ASN A 212 -22.97 16.91 2.73
CA ASN A 212 -23.14 17.94 3.76
C ASN A 212 -23.33 19.36 3.17
N ILE A 213 -23.36 19.49 1.84
CA ILE A 213 -23.61 20.73 1.10
C ILE A 213 -25.02 20.64 0.50
#